data_AF-A0A087UE77-F1
#
_entry.id   AF-A0A087UE77-F1
#
_cell.length_a   1.000
_cell.length_b   1.000
_cell.length_c   1.000
_cell.angle_alpha   90.00
_cell.angle_beta   90.00
_cell.angle_gamma   90.00
#
_symmetry.space_group_name_H-M   'P 1'
#
loop_
_entity.id
_entity.type
_entity.pdbx_description
1 polymer ?
#
loop_
_entity_poly.entity_id
_entity_poly.type
_entity_poly.pdbx_seq_one_letter_code
_entity_poly.pdbx_strand_id
1 'polypeptide(L)' 'MGANVIEVLSVFFKDYRNNTPQRMKIIDAYLLYILLTGINQFVYCCLVGTFPFNSFLSGFISCVASFVLGG' A
#
# COMPACT_ATOMS: atom_id res chain seq x y z
N MET A 1 -28.17 16.55 9.94
CA MET A 1 -27.19 16.50 8.83
C MET A 1 -26.28 15.32 9.07
N GLY A 2 -26.57 14.16 8.47
CA GLY A 2 -25.63 13.04 8.49
C GLY A 2 -24.46 13.39 7.57
N ALA A 3 -23.22 13.24 8.05
CA ALA A 3 -22.06 13.46 7.21
C ALA A 3 -22.13 12.52 6.00
N ASN A 4 -22.20 13.09 4.80
CA ASN A 4 -22.12 12.30 3.57
C ASN A 4 -20.69 11.75 3.49
N VAL A 5 -20.54 10.43 3.58
CA VAL A 5 -19.22 9.76 3.58
C VAL A 5 -18.38 10.18 2.37
N ILE A 6 -19.04 10.43 1.23
CA ILE A 6 -18.46 10.93 -0.01
C ILE A 6 -17.84 12.32 0.16
N GLU A 7 -18.51 13.21 0.89
CA GLU A 7 -18.05 14.57 1.16
C GLU A 7 -16.82 14.55 2.06
N VAL A 8 -16.85 13.73 3.11
CA VAL A 8 -15.71 13.51 4.02
C VAL A 8 -14.50 12.96 3.24
N LEU A 9 -14.70 11.93 2.41
CA LEU A 9 -13.67 11.38 1.54
C LEU A 9 -13.07 12.43 0.59
N SER A 10 -13.91 13.29 -0.01
CA SER A 10 -13.44 14.33 -0.92
C SER A 10 -12.57 15.38 -0.22
N VAL A 11 -12.92 15.75 1.02
CA VAL A 11 -12.14 16.69 1.84
C VAL A 11 -10.80 16.08 2.20
N PHE A 12 -10.77 14.85 2.72
CA PHE A 12 -9.52 14.15 3.04
C PHE A 12 -8.62 13.97 1.82
N PHE A 13 -9.19 13.62 0.66
CA PHE A 13 -8.40 13.43 -0.56
C PHE A 13 -7.79 14.75 -1.05
N LYS A 14 -8.55 15.85 -0.98
CA LYS A 14 -8.09 17.19 -1.36
C LYS A 14 -7.00 17.70 -0.42
N ASP A 15 -7.16 17.45 0.88
CA ASP A 15 -6.20 17.84 1.91
C ASP A 15 -4.89 17.03 1.77
N TYR A 16 -5.00 15.71 1.58
CA TYR A 16 -3.87 14.82 1.29
C TYR A 16 -3.11 15.25 0.01
N ARG A 17 -3.82 15.69 -1.03
CA ARG A 17 -3.19 16.17 -2.26
C ARG A 17 -2.43 17.48 -2.06
N ASN A 18 -2.92 18.40 -1.22
CA ASN A 18 -2.29 19.71 -1.03
C ASN A 18 -1.17 19.71 0.01
N ASN A 19 -1.35 18.99 1.12
CA ASN A 19 -0.42 19.04 2.25
C ASN A 19 0.72 18.04 2.14
N THR A 20 0.58 16.97 1.35
CA THR A 20 1.61 15.93 1.25
C THR A 20 2.69 16.27 0.21
N PRO A 21 3.98 16.34 0.60
CA PRO A 21 5.09 16.62 -0.30
C PRO A 21 5.27 15.48 -1.33
N GLN A 22 5.80 15.83 -2.50
CA GLN A 22 5.87 14.93 -3.66
C GLN A 22 6.68 13.64 -3.40
N ARG A 23 7.71 13.71 -2.54
CA ARG A 23 8.51 12.55 -2.11
C ARG A 23 7.66 11.54 -1.31
N MET A 24 6.79 12.01 -0.43
CA MET A 24 5.91 11.15 0.37
C MET A 24 4.86 10.45 -0.51
N LYS A 25 4.32 11.14 -1.54
CA LYS A 25 3.36 10.53 -2.50
C LYS A 25 3.97 9.39 -3.31
N ILE A 26 5.24 9.50 -3.71
CA ILE A 26 5.94 8.44 -4.45
C ILE A 26 6.08 7.20 -3.56
N ILE A 27 6.40 7.39 -2.29
CA ILE A 27 6.54 6.29 -1.35
C ILE A 27 5.19 5.64 -1.06
N ASP A 28 4.14 6.44 -0.90
CA ASP A 28 2.78 5.93 -0.70
C ASP A 28 2.29 5.11 -1.92
N ALA A 29 2.59 5.57 -3.15
CA ALA A 29 2.33 4.81 -4.37
C ALA A 29 3.13 3.50 -4.46
N TYR A 30 4.39 3.52 -4.02
CA TYR A 30 5.23 2.32 -3.94
C TYR A 30 4.68 1.32 -2.92
N LEU A 31 4.25 1.78 -1.75
CA LEU A 31 3.64 0.96 -0.71
C LEU A 31 2.31 0.34 -1.18
N LEU A 32 1.48 1.10 -1.90
CA LEU A 32 0.27 0.60 -2.56
C LEU A 32 0.58 -0.48 -3.60
N TYR A 33 1.62 -0.29 -4.42
CA TYR A 33 2.05 -1.29 -5.41
C TYR A 33 2.48 -2.60 -4.74
N ILE A 34 3.26 -2.50 -3.67
CA ILE A 34 3.73 -3.66 -2.90
C ILE A 34 2.55 -4.39 -2.23
N LEU A 35 1.56 -3.65 -1.70
CA LEU A 35 0.33 -4.20 -1.13
C LEU A 35 -0.49 -4.97 -2.18
N LEU A 36 -0.74 -4.36 -3.35
CA LEU A 36 -1.48 -4.99 -4.45
C LEU A 36 -0.77 -6.25 -4.96
N THR A 37 0.56 -6.17 -5.09
CA THR A 37 1.38 -7.34 -5.46
C THR A 37 1.19 -8.45 -4.43
N GLY A 38 1.17 -8.14 -3.13
CA GLY A 38 0.94 -9.12 -2.07
C GLY A 38 -0.43 -9.74 -2.03
N ILE A 39 -1.48 -8.97 -2.33
CA ILE A 39 -2.83 -9.51 -2.50
C ILE A 39 -2.84 -10.50 -3.67
N ASN A 40 -2.24 -10.14 -4.81
CA ASN A 40 -2.20 -11.00 -5.98
C ASN A 40 -1.42 -12.30 -5.72
N GLN A 41 -0.32 -12.20 -4.97
CA GLN A 41 0.49 -13.35 -4.54
C GLN A 41 -0.27 -14.24 -3.54
N PHE A 42 -1.03 -13.64 -2.62
CA PHE A 42 -1.88 -14.36 -1.69
C PHE A 42 -2.99 -15.12 -2.42
N VAL A 43 -3.66 -14.49 -3.38
CA VAL A 43 -4.68 -15.12 -4.23
C VAL A 43 -4.07 -16.30 -5.01
N TYR A 44 -2.89 -16.13 -5.60
CA TYR A 44 -2.17 -17.22 -6.28
C TYR A 44 -1.81 -18.38 -5.33
N CYS A 45 -1.33 -18.06 -4.13
CA CYS A 45 -0.99 -19.03 -3.10
C CYS A 45 -2.23 -19.83 -2.64
N CYS A 46 -3.39 -19.16 -2.51
CA CYS A 46 -4.65 -19.80 -2.16
C CYS A 46 -5.18 -20.73 -3.27
N LEU A 47 -4.92 -20.44 -4.54
CA LEU A 47 -5.42 -21.21 -5.69
C LEU A 47 -4.49 -22.35 -6.12
N VAL A 48 -3.16 -22.16 -6.07
CA VAL A 48 -2.15 -23.06 -6.69
C VAL A 48 -1.23 -23.73 -5.65
N GLY A 49 -1.14 -23.20 -4.42
CA GLY A 49 -0.27 -23.72 -3.36
C GLY A 49 0.92 -22.81 -3.01
N THR A 50 1.65 -23.14 -1.94
CA THR A 50 2.59 -22.27 -1.18
C THR A 50 3.96 -21.99 -1.83
N PHE A 51 4.15 -22.33 -3.10
CA PHE A 51 5.42 -22.18 -3.81
C PHE A 51 5.32 -20.99 -4.81
N PRO A 52 5.98 -19.82 -4.60
CA PRO A 52 7.03 -19.45 -3.64
C PRO A 52 6.57 -18.30 -2.69
N PHE A 53 5.66 -18.56 -1.77
CA PHE A 53 5.11 -17.52 -0.88
C PHE A 53 6.17 -16.90 0.06
N ASN A 54 7.13 -17.70 0.52
CA ASN A 54 8.17 -17.24 1.46
C ASN A 54 9.19 -16.29 0.80
N SER A 55 9.56 -16.55 -0.46
CA SER A 55 10.45 -15.65 -1.23
C SER A 55 9.77 -14.31 -1.52
N PHE A 56 8.46 -14.32 -1.74
CA PHE A 56 7.68 -13.10 -1.85
C PHE A 56 7.56 -12.33 -0.53
N LEU A 57 7.22 -13.03 0.56
CA LEU A 57 7.08 -12.44 1.88
C LEU A 57 8.39 -11.79 2.34
N SER A 58 9.54 -12.45 2.08
CA SER A 58 10.87 -11.90 2.32
C SER A 58 11.13 -10.61 1.53
N GLY A 59 10.79 -10.60 0.23
CA GLY A 59 10.91 -9.41 -0.61
C GLY A 59 10.02 -8.26 -0.13
N PHE A 60 8.76 -8.55 0.21
CA PHE A 60 7.81 -7.58 0.76
C PHE A 60 8.30 -6.97 2.07
N ILE A 61 8.70 -7.81 3.04
CA ILE A 61 9.17 -7.35 4.35
C ILE A 61 10.45 -6.52 4.20
N SER A 62 11.35 -6.87 3.28
CA SER A 62 12.57 -6.10 3.01
C SER A 62 12.27 -4.68 2.50
N CYS A 63 11.30 -4.54 1.60
CA CYS A 63 10.83 -3.23 1.11
C CYS A 63 10.17 -2.40 2.22
N VAL A 64 9.32 -3.02 3.06
CA VAL A 64 8.66 -2.36 4.20
C VAL A 64 9.69 -1.94 5.26
N ALA A 65 10.63 -2.82 5.61
CA ALA A 65 11.68 -2.52 6.58
C ALA A 65 12.58 -1.37 6.11
N SER A 66 12.95 -1.34 4.83
CA SER A 66 13.74 -0.25 4.25
C SER A 66 12.98 1.09 4.25
N PHE A 67 11.66 1.05 4.07
CA PHE A 67 10.82 2.24 4.20
C PHE A 67 10.69 2.73 5.64
N VAL A 68 10.48 1.83 6.60
CA VAL A 68 10.31 2.18 8.02
C VAL A 68 11.62 2.64 8.66
N LEU A 69 12.76 2.05 8.28
CA LEU A 69 14.08 2.38 8.83
C LEU A 69 14.81 3.50 8.07
N GLY A 70 14.54 3.67 6.78
CA GLY A 70 15.17 4.69 5.94
C GLY A 70 14.36 5.98 5.79
N GLY A 71 13.13 5.99 6.31
CA GLY A 71 12.24 7.16 6.38
C GLY A 71 12.48 8.04 7.60
#